data_AF-A0A0L0KRH0-F1
#
_entry.id   AF-A0A0L0KRH0-F1
#
_cell.length_a   1.000
_cell.length_b   1.000
_cell.length_c   1.000
_cell.angle_alpha   90.00
_cell.angle_beta   90.00
_cell.angle_gamma   90.00
#
_symmetry.space_group_name_H-M   'P 1'
#
loop_
_entity.id
_entity.type
_entity.pdbx_description
1 polymer ?
#
loop_
_entity_poly.entity_id
_entity_poly.type
_entity_poly.pdbx_seq_one_letter_code
_entity_poly.pdbx_strand_id
1 'polypeptide(L)'
;MSHKRIPKRKAAIAVGGVAALGAAALLLPNANASQDGDTNASSVAPKTLKSSGDVSGLASQLSKMLGDAFAGSYYDSDASQLVVNVADVSGDKSNVVDQARKAGAKVREVANSAAKLKSAAQTLKAQATIPGTSWAVDPRTNKVLVTADSTVTGSRWNQLESTVNALGSNVATVKKSAGTFKTFLSGGDAIFGGDARCSAGFNVTAGDGSPAFLTAGHCGVAEEKWADAANGQPIATVDQATFPGDGDFALVKYDDATTQAPSDVNIGGGQNVQILQAADATVGTQVFRMGSTTGLNDGQVVGLDATVNYPEGTVTGLIQTNVCAEPGDSGGSLFTQDGSAIGLTSGGSGDCTVGGETFFQPVTTALQATGATLNGAGAGAGAGAGDQAGGGADDQAGNGAGQEAGNGQEAGNGVGDNGAGQEAGNGAGQEADNSGLEGGDGLNNNQGVDNNQKQNQQSGQSN
;
A
#
# COMPACT_ATOMS: atom_id res chain seq x y z
N MET A 1 -1.40 67.41 16.94
CA MET A 1 -1.73 68.24 18.12
C MET A 1 -3.22 68.13 18.42
N SER A 2 -3.67 68.57 19.60
CA SER A 2 -5.07 68.57 20.08
C SER A 2 -5.61 67.22 20.59
N HIS A 3 -5.47 67.00 21.91
CA HIS A 3 -6.44 66.20 22.66
C HIS A 3 -7.29 67.14 23.52
N LYS A 4 -8.60 67.12 23.27
CA LYS A 4 -9.60 68.00 23.88
C LYS A 4 -10.00 67.44 25.25
N ARG A 5 -9.91 68.24 26.31
CA ARG A 5 -10.54 67.92 27.61
C ARG A 5 -12.05 68.21 27.53
N ILE A 6 -12.86 67.49 28.33
CA ILE A 6 -13.68 68.06 29.41
C ILE A 6 -14.41 66.93 30.19
N PRO A 7 -14.61 67.05 31.53
CA PRO A 7 -15.22 66.04 32.38
C PRO A 7 -16.60 66.46 32.94
N LYS A 8 -17.28 65.57 33.70
CA LYS A 8 -17.98 65.78 35.01
C LYS A 8 -19.00 64.65 35.28
N ARG A 9 -18.99 64.02 36.48
CA ARG A 9 -19.97 64.15 37.61
C ARG A 9 -21.40 63.67 37.27
N LYS A 10 -22.21 63.07 38.16
CA LYS A 10 -22.11 62.58 39.57
C LYS A 10 -23.44 61.84 39.83
N ALA A 11 -23.46 60.76 40.62
CA ALA A 11 -24.55 60.45 41.55
C ALA A 11 -24.16 59.28 42.47
N ALA A 12 -24.51 59.37 43.74
CA ALA A 12 -24.47 58.30 44.73
C ALA A 12 -25.74 58.41 45.58
N ILE A 13 -26.14 57.32 46.26
CA ILE A 13 -27.08 57.15 47.40
C ILE A 13 -27.66 55.71 47.31
N ALA A 14 -28.07 55.01 48.39
CA ALA A 14 -27.39 54.58 49.63
C ALA A 14 -28.43 53.85 50.52
N VAL A 15 -27.99 52.93 51.43
CA VAL A 15 -28.80 52.27 52.51
C VAL A 15 -29.88 51.28 51.97
N GLY A 16 -30.29 50.14 52.56
CA GLY A 16 -29.96 49.33 53.76
C GLY A 16 -31.20 48.45 54.13
N GLY A 17 -31.18 47.33 54.87
CA GLY A 17 -30.10 46.49 55.45
C GLY A 17 -30.64 45.50 56.53
N VAL A 18 -29.82 44.50 56.92
CA VAL A 18 -29.87 43.67 58.17
C VAL A 18 -30.83 42.45 58.32
N ALA A 19 -30.19 41.29 58.60
CA ALA A 19 -30.64 40.05 59.30
C ALA A 19 -31.82 39.19 58.70
N ALA A 20 -31.76 37.85 58.66
CA ALA A 20 -31.32 36.95 59.73
C ALA A 20 -30.83 35.54 59.29
N LEU A 21 -29.85 35.03 60.05
CA LEU A 21 -29.61 33.64 60.52
C LEU A 21 -30.04 32.42 59.66
N GLY A 22 -29.07 31.51 59.41
CA GLY A 22 -29.27 30.10 59.75
C GLY A 22 -29.02 29.01 58.69
N ALA A 23 -27.75 28.70 58.39
CA ALA A 23 -27.25 27.31 58.25
C ALA A 23 -25.73 27.31 58.07
N ALA A 24 -25.02 26.53 58.88
CA ALA A 24 -23.58 26.33 58.74
C ALA A 24 -23.29 25.04 57.94
N ALA A 25 -22.43 25.15 56.92
CA ALA A 25 -21.66 24.03 56.39
C ALA A 25 -20.29 24.58 55.97
N LEU A 26 -19.31 24.47 56.87
CA LEU A 26 -17.91 24.75 56.57
C LEU A 26 -17.39 23.73 55.54
N LEU A 27 -16.69 24.21 54.51
CA LEU A 27 -15.41 23.64 54.04
C LEU A 27 -14.73 24.68 53.14
N LEU A 28 -13.85 25.51 53.75
CA LEU A 28 -12.88 26.37 53.06
C LEU A 28 -11.51 25.65 53.01
N PRO A 29 -10.50 26.16 52.29
CA PRO A 29 -9.69 25.32 51.41
C PRO A 29 -8.55 24.62 52.13
N ASN A 30 -8.24 23.39 51.69
CA ASN A 30 -7.00 22.71 52.05
C ASN A 30 -5.81 23.31 51.28
N ALA A 31 -5.38 24.49 51.74
CA ALA A 31 -3.99 24.88 51.66
C ALA A 31 -3.18 23.93 52.57
N ASN A 32 -2.76 22.79 52.04
CA ASN A 32 -1.79 21.93 52.72
C ASN A 32 -0.38 22.51 52.55
N ALA A 33 0.00 23.39 53.47
CA ALA A 33 1.39 23.59 53.79
C ALA A 33 1.89 22.39 54.62
N SER A 34 2.51 21.41 53.97
CA SER A 34 3.45 20.54 54.67
C SER A 34 4.73 21.37 54.86
N GLN A 35 5.00 21.74 56.10
CA GLN A 35 6.36 22.05 56.56
C GLN A 35 6.99 20.76 57.12
N ASP A 36 7.11 19.74 56.28
CA ASP A 36 8.08 18.67 56.51
C ASP A 36 9.37 19.09 55.79
N GLY A 37 10.42 19.31 56.57
CA GLY A 37 11.74 19.68 56.08
C GLY A 37 12.45 18.48 55.46
N ASP A 38 11.93 17.94 54.36
CA ASP A 38 12.51 16.82 53.64
C ASP A 38 12.59 17.15 52.15
N THR A 39 13.68 17.82 51.76
CA THR A 39 13.96 18.26 50.38
C THR A 39 14.42 17.10 49.49
N ASN A 40 13.60 16.05 49.40
CA ASN A 40 13.82 14.88 48.57
C ASN A 40 12.80 14.83 47.42
N ALA A 41 13.16 15.44 46.28
CA ALA A 41 12.35 15.43 45.04
C ALA A 41 12.21 14.03 44.39
N SER A 42 12.76 12.99 45.03
CA SER A 42 12.68 11.58 44.64
C SER A 42 11.33 10.90 44.84
N SER A 43 10.31 11.59 45.40
CA SER A 43 9.03 11.01 45.81
C SER A 43 7.82 11.29 44.90
N VAL A 44 7.97 12.06 43.82
CA VAL A 44 6.84 12.34 42.90
C VAL A 44 6.53 11.12 42.03
N ALA A 45 5.37 10.51 42.24
CA ALA A 45 4.91 9.38 41.42
C ALA A 45 4.64 9.81 39.95
N PRO A 46 5.06 9.02 38.94
CA PRO A 46 4.76 9.31 37.54
C PRO A 46 3.25 9.31 37.26
N LYS A 47 2.81 10.17 36.33
CA LYS A 47 1.41 10.29 35.92
C LYS A 47 1.04 9.12 35.01
N THR A 48 -0.12 8.52 35.29
CA THR A 48 -0.81 7.66 34.33
C THR A 48 -1.38 8.52 33.19
N LEU A 49 -1.08 8.14 31.95
CA LEU A 49 -1.54 8.82 30.73
C LEU A 49 -2.42 7.84 29.94
N LYS A 50 -3.59 8.28 29.47
CA LYS A 50 -4.55 7.42 28.76
C LYS A 50 -4.77 7.78 27.28
N SER A 51 -4.26 8.94 26.84
CA SER A 51 -4.37 9.42 25.47
C SER A 51 -2.98 9.55 24.83
N SER A 52 -2.86 9.17 23.56
CA SER A 52 -1.67 9.39 22.73
C SER A 52 -1.33 10.88 22.61
N GLY A 53 -2.33 11.77 22.68
CA GLY A 53 -2.14 13.22 22.72
C GLY A 53 -1.41 13.69 23.98
N ASP A 54 -1.79 13.16 25.15
CA ASP A 54 -1.14 13.53 26.42
C ASP A 54 0.30 13.03 26.48
N VAL A 55 0.53 11.80 26.00
CA VAL A 55 1.85 11.15 25.92
C VAL A 55 2.79 11.95 25.00
N SER A 56 2.34 12.28 23.79
CA SER A 56 3.15 13.04 22.81
C SER A 56 3.35 14.50 23.22
N GLY A 57 2.35 15.13 23.83
CA GLY A 57 2.44 16.48 24.40
C GLY A 57 3.46 16.58 25.52
N LEU A 58 3.39 15.68 26.52
CA LEU A 58 4.35 15.64 27.63
C LEU A 58 5.77 15.30 27.15
N ALA A 59 5.92 14.36 26.22
CA ALA A 59 7.23 14.03 25.64
C ALA A 59 7.86 15.22 24.90
N SER A 60 7.05 15.97 24.14
CA SER A 60 7.50 17.18 23.43
C SER A 60 7.86 18.33 24.38
N GLN A 61 7.12 18.50 25.48
CA GLN A 61 7.44 19.46 26.53
C GLN A 61 8.77 19.11 27.21
N LEU A 62 8.95 17.83 27.57
CA LEU A 62 10.15 17.37 28.26
C LEU A 62 11.39 17.36 27.37
N SER A 63 11.28 17.01 26.10
CA SER A 63 12.38 17.13 25.15
C SER A 63 12.92 18.57 25.07
N LYS A 64 12.04 19.58 25.05
CA LYS A 64 12.42 21.01 25.06
C LYS A 64 13.01 21.46 26.40
N MET A 65 12.45 20.98 27.51
CA MET A 65 12.87 21.36 28.88
C MET A 65 14.23 20.77 29.25
N LEU A 66 14.50 19.54 28.84
CA LEU A 66 15.69 18.77 29.21
C LEU A 66 16.88 19.03 28.25
N GLY A 67 16.59 19.51 27.03
CA GLY A 67 17.62 19.84 26.03
C GLY A 67 18.54 18.65 25.75
N ASP A 68 19.85 18.88 25.79
CA ASP A 68 20.88 17.86 25.52
C ASP A 68 20.84 16.65 26.47
N ALA A 69 20.24 16.79 27.67
CA ALA A 69 20.06 15.68 28.59
C ALA A 69 18.99 14.68 28.10
N PHE A 70 18.10 15.06 27.17
CA PHE A 70 17.06 14.18 26.65
C PHE A 70 17.64 13.09 25.74
N ALA A 71 17.47 11.82 26.13
CA ALA A 71 17.97 10.65 25.40
C ALA A 71 16.82 9.80 24.78
N GLY A 72 15.72 10.48 24.41
CA GLY A 72 14.51 9.86 23.87
C GLY A 72 13.48 9.50 24.95
N SER A 73 12.31 9.03 24.53
CA SER A 73 11.22 8.64 25.42
C SER A 73 10.38 7.54 24.80
N TYR A 74 9.72 6.74 25.62
CA TYR A 74 8.77 5.73 25.18
C TYR A 74 7.56 5.64 26.12
N TYR A 75 6.43 5.18 25.59
CA TYR A 75 5.27 4.85 26.41
C TYR A 75 5.39 3.42 26.94
N ASP A 76 5.34 3.28 28.25
CA ASP A 76 5.20 2.02 28.99
C ASP A 76 3.70 1.73 29.09
N SER A 77 3.20 0.80 28.26
CA SER A 77 1.78 0.43 28.16
C SER A 77 1.24 -0.11 29.48
N ASP A 78 2.05 -0.94 30.12
CA ASP A 78 1.65 -1.80 31.24
C ASP A 78 1.55 -0.96 32.52
N ALA A 79 2.46 0.01 32.69
CA ALA A 79 2.36 1.07 33.69
C ALA A 79 1.43 2.23 33.26
N SER A 80 1.08 2.30 31.97
CA SER A 80 0.42 3.43 31.30
C SER A 80 1.11 4.77 31.58
N GLN A 81 2.43 4.81 31.42
CA GLN A 81 3.31 5.93 31.81
C GLN A 81 4.24 6.35 30.66
N LEU A 82 4.56 7.65 30.59
CA LEU A 82 5.68 8.11 29.77
C LEU A 82 7.01 7.85 30.51
N VAL A 83 7.89 7.07 29.91
CA VAL A 83 9.28 6.93 30.33
C VAL A 83 10.14 7.89 29.52
N VAL A 84 10.91 8.73 30.20
CA VAL A 84 11.88 9.64 29.57
C VAL A 84 13.29 9.18 29.93
N ASN A 85 14.09 8.93 28.91
CA ASN A 85 15.51 8.66 29.08
C ASN A 85 16.26 9.96 29.28
N VAL A 86 17.18 9.98 30.24
CA VAL A 86 18.14 11.09 30.43
C VAL A 86 19.57 10.58 30.39
N ALA A 87 20.46 11.33 29.77
CA ALA A 87 21.89 11.03 29.67
C ALA A 87 22.74 12.18 30.22
N ASP A 88 24.00 11.90 30.53
CA ASP A 88 25.00 12.86 30.98
C ASP A 88 24.57 13.68 32.22
N VAL A 89 23.80 13.05 33.12
CA VAL A 89 23.25 13.60 34.37
C VAL A 89 24.27 13.55 35.52
N SER A 90 25.34 14.34 35.38
CA SER A 90 26.31 14.59 36.47
C SER A 90 26.35 16.07 36.84
N GLY A 91 26.73 16.37 38.09
CA GLY A 91 26.82 17.74 38.62
C GLY A 91 25.46 18.45 38.66
N ASP A 92 25.44 19.71 38.21
CA ASP A 92 24.29 20.63 38.29
C ASP A 92 23.02 20.16 37.55
N LYS A 93 23.09 19.08 36.78
CA LYS A 93 21.99 18.48 36.00
C LYS A 93 21.07 17.56 36.82
N SER A 94 21.26 17.41 38.13
CA SER A 94 20.26 16.73 38.99
C SER A 94 18.90 17.43 38.93
N ASN A 95 18.89 18.76 38.75
CA ASN A 95 17.68 19.56 38.66
C ASN A 95 16.76 19.19 37.46
N VAL A 96 17.30 18.74 36.32
CA VAL A 96 16.50 18.38 35.14
C VAL A 96 15.80 17.03 35.32
N VAL A 97 16.40 16.11 36.08
CA VAL A 97 15.74 14.84 36.49
C VAL A 97 14.51 15.15 37.36
N ASP A 98 14.66 16.04 38.33
CA ASP A 98 13.55 16.46 39.20
C ASP A 98 12.46 17.23 38.44
N GLN A 99 12.82 18.03 37.45
CA GLN A 99 11.84 18.71 36.58
C GLN A 99 11.02 17.70 35.77
N ALA A 100 11.65 16.66 35.21
CA ALA A 100 10.93 15.61 34.48
C ALA A 100 10.01 14.76 35.38
N ARG A 101 10.46 14.43 36.61
CA ARG A 101 9.63 13.78 37.63
C ARG A 101 8.42 14.65 38.01
N LYS A 102 8.64 15.94 38.29
CA LYS A 102 7.56 16.92 38.61
C LYS A 102 6.57 17.12 37.47
N ALA A 103 7.02 17.07 36.22
CA ALA A 103 6.13 17.11 35.06
C ALA A 103 5.24 15.84 34.96
N GLY A 104 5.69 14.73 35.55
CA GLY A 104 4.96 13.47 35.67
C GLY A 104 5.53 12.32 34.85
N ALA A 105 6.74 12.42 34.31
CA ALA A 105 7.39 11.32 33.60
C ALA A 105 8.17 10.40 34.56
N LYS A 106 8.22 9.11 34.22
CA LYS A 106 9.13 8.13 34.82
C LYS A 106 10.51 8.35 34.21
N VAL A 107 11.44 8.93 34.96
CA VAL A 107 12.79 9.20 34.45
C VAL A 107 13.65 7.94 34.56
N ARG A 108 14.39 7.63 33.50
CA ARG A 108 15.38 6.55 33.47
C ARG A 108 16.72 7.10 32.97
N GLU A 109 17.77 6.92 33.76
CA GLU A 109 19.12 7.30 33.37
C GLU A 109 19.68 6.25 32.38
N VAL A 110 20.37 6.72 31.33
CA VAL A 110 20.87 5.87 30.24
C VAL A 110 22.25 6.29 29.75
N ALA A 111 22.99 5.34 29.16
CA ALA A 111 24.40 5.51 28.84
C ALA A 111 24.69 6.23 27.49
N ASN A 112 23.71 6.36 26.60
CA ASN A 112 23.86 7.03 25.32
C ASN A 112 22.93 8.25 25.21
N SER A 113 23.51 9.43 25.05
CA SER A 113 22.78 10.65 24.70
C SER A 113 22.20 10.58 23.28
N ALA A 114 21.17 11.40 23.01
CA ALA A 114 20.58 11.48 21.67
C ALA A 114 21.61 11.89 20.60
N ALA A 115 22.57 12.75 20.94
CA ALA A 115 23.67 13.12 20.06
C ALA A 115 24.56 11.92 19.68
N LYS A 116 24.89 11.05 20.64
CA LYS A 116 25.68 9.84 20.40
C LYS A 116 24.95 8.83 19.50
N LEU A 117 23.65 8.62 19.74
CA LEU A 117 22.83 7.72 18.91
C LEU A 117 22.60 8.29 17.50
N LYS A 118 22.48 9.62 17.36
CA LYS A 118 22.44 10.31 16.06
C LYS A 118 23.75 10.15 15.29
N SER A 119 24.90 10.29 15.96
CA SER A 119 26.22 10.05 15.36
C SER A 119 26.37 8.61 14.88
N ALA A 120 25.92 7.63 15.68
CA ALA A 120 25.91 6.22 15.28
C ALA A 120 25.07 5.96 14.01
N ALA A 121 23.88 6.57 13.91
CA ALA A 121 23.05 6.51 12.70
C ALA A 121 23.71 7.20 11.48
N GLN A 122 24.52 8.23 11.68
CA GLN A 122 25.30 8.86 10.60
C GLN A 122 26.44 7.96 10.11
N THR A 123 27.13 7.25 11.01
CA THR A 123 28.14 6.24 10.64
C THR A 123 27.52 5.08 9.88
N LEU A 124 26.37 4.56 10.32
CA LEU A 124 25.62 3.53 9.57
C LEU A 124 25.24 4.01 8.17
N LYS A 125 24.74 5.25 8.03
CA LYS A 125 24.48 5.85 6.72
C LYS A 125 25.73 5.91 5.83
N ALA A 126 26.87 6.28 6.39
CA ALA A 126 28.11 6.44 5.64
C ALA A 126 28.80 5.11 5.26
N GLN A 127 28.63 4.05 6.06
CA GLN A 127 29.45 2.83 5.96
C GLN A 127 28.65 1.54 5.74
N ALA A 128 27.33 1.56 5.99
CA ALA A 128 26.46 0.38 6.00
C ALA A 128 25.09 0.63 5.33
N THR A 129 25.00 1.59 4.41
CA THR A 129 23.84 1.70 3.50
C THR A 129 23.90 0.54 2.50
N ILE A 130 23.29 -0.58 2.87
CA ILE A 130 23.26 -1.83 2.11
C ILE A 130 21.78 -2.14 1.77
N PRO A 131 21.43 -2.50 0.53
CA PRO A 131 20.07 -2.94 0.19
C PRO A 131 19.61 -4.07 1.12
N GLY A 132 18.40 -3.97 1.66
CA GLY A 132 17.89 -4.88 2.68
C GLY A 132 18.28 -4.52 4.12
N THR A 133 18.81 -3.32 4.40
CA THR A 133 19.07 -2.85 5.79
C THR A 133 18.24 -1.64 6.18
N SER A 134 17.96 -1.51 7.48
CA SER A 134 17.32 -0.34 8.10
C SER A 134 17.86 -0.13 9.51
N TRP A 135 17.72 1.08 10.05
CA TRP A 135 18.09 1.37 11.44
C TRP A 135 17.19 2.44 12.06
N ALA A 136 16.88 2.27 13.35
CA ALA A 136 16.10 3.21 14.14
C ALA A 136 16.71 3.38 15.55
N VAL A 137 16.51 4.53 16.17
CA VAL A 137 16.81 4.70 17.60
C VAL A 137 15.71 4.01 18.40
N ASP A 138 16.08 3.01 19.19
CA ASP A 138 15.17 2.39 20.16
C ASP A 138 15.33 3.04 21.55
N PRO A 139 14.39 3.90 21.98
CA PRO A 139 14.42 4.46 23.32
C PRO A 139 14.19 3.42 24.42
N ARG A 140 13.67 2.21 24.16
CA ARG A 140 13.51 1.16 25.20
C ARG A 140 14.85 0.56 25.60
N THR A 141 15.70 0.20 24.64
CA THR A 141 17.07 -0.28 24.91
C THR A 141 18.14 0.82 25.00
N ASN A 142 17.82 2.05 24.58
CA ASN A 142 18.77 3.16 24.42
C ASN A 142 19.94 2.82 23.45
N LYS A 143 19.62 2.10 22.37
CA LYS A 143 20.55 1.73 21.30
C LYS A 143 19.96 2.07 19.93
N VAL A 144 20.79 2.04 18.90
CA VAL A 144 20.33 1.96 17.51
C VAL A 144 20.02 0.51 17.18
N LEU A 145 18.75 0.19 16.91
CA LEU A 145 18.34 -1.10 16.40
C LEU A 145 18.55 -1.12 14.88
N VAL A 146 19.51 -1.91 14.43
CA VAL A 146 19.79 -2.20 13.02
C VAL A 146 19.07 -3.49 12.66
N THR A 147 18.31 -3.49 11.57
CA THR A 147 17.65 -4.69 11.02
C THR A 147 18.20 -4.96 9.63
N ALA A 148 18.58 -6.20 9.37
CA ALA A 148 18.93 -6.69 8.05
C ALA A 148 17.92 -7.76 7.62
N ASP A 149 17.42 -7.66 6.40
CA ASP A 149 16.50 -8.62 5.81
C ASP A 149 17.21 -9.93 5.41
N SER A 150 16.47 -10.91 4.91
CA SER A 150 17.00 -12.23 4.51
C SER A 150 18.16 -12.14 3.50
N THR A 151 18.13 -11.19 2.56
CA THR A 151 19.07 -11.05 1.43
C THR A 151 20.47 -10.57 1.83
N VAL A 152 20.60 -9.89 2.98
CA VAL A 152 21.88 -9.38 3.48
C VAL A 152 22.74 -10.53 4.03
N THR A 153 23.55 -11.14 3.17
CA THR A 153 24.39 -12.31 3.47
C THR A 153 25.86 -12.08 3.11
N GLY A 154 26.73 -13.02 3.48
CA GLY A 154 28.15 -13.03 3.07
C GLY A 154 28.91 -11.74 3.40
N SER A 155 29.61 -11.18 2.43
CA SER A 155 30.40 -9.94 2.60
C SER A 155 29.56 -8.74 3.05
N ARG A 156 28.30 -8.64 2.60
CA ARG A 156 27.36 -7.58 3.02
C ARG A 156 26.99 -7.69 4.50
N TRP A 157 26.75 -8.92 4.98
CA TRP A 157 26.53 -9.18 6.40
C TRP A 157 27.78 -8.82 7.22
N ASN A 158 28.96 -9.28 6.80
CA ASN A 158 30.22 -9.02 7.49
C ASN A 158 30.53 -7.51 7.57
N GLN A 159 30.23 -6.75 6.52
CA GLN A 159 30.35 -5.29 6.52
C GLN A 159 29.41 -4.65 7.54
N LEU A 160 28.12 -5.01 7.52
CA LEU A 160 27.13 -4.50 8.46
C LEU A 160 27.50 -4.78 9.92
N GLU A 161 27.88 -6.03 10.21
CA GLU A 161 28.29 -6.47 11.54
C GLU A 161 29.58 -5.78 12.00
N SER A 162 30.56 -5.60 11.11
CA SER A 162 31.79 -4.83 11.39
C SER A 162 31.49 -3.37 11.73
N THR A 163 30.64 -2.68 10.95
CA THR A 163 30.22 -1.29 11.25
C THR A 163 29.46 -1.21 12.58
N VAL A 164 28.56 -2.14 12.87
CA VAL A 164 27.83 -2.19 14.14
C VAL A 164 28.78 -2.42 15.33
N ASN A 165 29.75 -3.32 15.19
CA ASN A 165 30.76 -3.57 16.23
C ASN A 165 31.69 -2.37 16.45
N ALA A 166 32.06 -1.64 15.40
CA ALA A 166 32.89 -0.43 15.48
C ALA A 166 32.21 0.73 16.22
N LEU A 167 30.87 0.74 16.30
CA LEU A 167 30.10 1.70 17.13
C LEU A 167 30.17 1.38 18.63
N GLY A 168 30.59 0.15 18.99
CA GLY A 168 30.63 -0.37 20.35
C GLY A 168 29.34 -1.09 20.75
N SER A 169 29.50 -2.21 21.47
CA SER A 169 28.44 -3.16 21.88
C SER A 169 27.25 -2.55 22.65
N ASN A 170 27.42 -1.35 23.19
CA ASN A 170 26.38 -0.61 23.91
C ASN A 170 25.71 0.51 23.11
N VAL A 171 26.07 0.73 21.84
CA VAL A 171 25.52 1.82 21.01
C VAL A 171 24.53 1.32 19.96
N ALA A 172 24.81 0.17 19.34
CA ALA A 172 23.95 -0.42 18.32
C ALA A 172 23.78 -1.94 18.53
N THR A 173 22.70 -2.50 18.00
CA THR A 173 22.45 -3.94 17.93
C THR A 173 21.93 -4.31 16.54
N VAL A 174 22.47 -5.38 15.95
CA VAL A 174 21.96 -5.92 14.69
C VAL A 174 21.00 -7.09 14.96
N LYS A 175 19.88 -7.13 14.22
CA LYS A 175 19.01 -8.31 14.13
C LYS A 175 18.78 -8.70 12.67
N LYS A 176 18.61 -10.00 12.43
CA LYS A 176 18.18 -10.54 11.14
C LYS A 176 16.65 -10.64 11.12
N SER A 177 16.02 -10.23 10.02
CA SER A 177 14.61 -10.50 9.71
C SER A 177 14.49 -11.76 8.84
N ALA A 178 13.37 -12.47 8.95
CA ALA A 178 13.12 -13.67 8.16
C ALA A 178 12.71 -13.35 6.70
N GLY A 179 12.00 -12.24 6.48
CA GLY A 179 11.59 -11.78 5.14
C GLY A 179 12.59 -10.80 4.50
N THR A 180 12.28 -10.41 3.27
CA THR A 180 12.98 -9.38 2.47
C THR A 180 12.30 -8.01 2.66
N PHE A 181 13.05 -6.91 2.66
CA PHE A 181 12.46 -5.57 2.56
C PHE A 181 12.09 -5.28 1.11
N LYS A 182 10.79 -5.06 0.89
CA LYS A 182 10.21 -4.69 -0.40
C LYS A 182 9.24 -3.53 -0.21
N THR A 183 9.03 -2.76 -1.27
CA THR A 183 7.81 -1.96 -1.41
C THR A 183 6.60 -2.90 -1.45
N PHE A 184 5.42 -2.41 -1.07
CA PHE A 184 4.20 -3.19 -1.25
C PHE A 184 3.91 -3.33 -2.74
N LEU A 185 3.34 -4.47 -3.14
CA LEU A 185 2.93 -4.71 -4.51
C LEU A 185 1.87 -3.66 -4.89
N SER A 186 2.15 -2.90 -5.93
CA SER A 186 1.33 -1.80 -6.46
C SER A 186 0.78 -2.20 -7.84
N GLY A 187 -0.20 -1.46 -8.36
CA GLY A 187 -0.60 -1.62 -9.77
C GLY A 187 0.59 -1.39 -10.71
N GLY A 188 0.70 -2.20 -11.76
CA GLY A 188 1.80 -2.18 -12.73
C GLY A 188 3.04 -2.99 -12.35
N ASP A 189 3.18 -3.43 -11.09
CA ASP A 189 4.30 -4.26 -10.66
C ASP A 189 4.25 -5.67 -11.28
N ALA A 190 5.43 -6.29 -11.43
CA ALA A 190 5.55 -7.64 -11.99
C ALA A 190 5.04 -8.70 -10.99
N ILE A 191 4.25 -9.65 -11.50
CA ILE A 191 3.87 -10.88 -10.82
C ILE A 191 4.36 -12.08 -11.63
N PHE A 192 4.75 -13.15 -10.94
CA PHE A 192 5.35 -14.36 -11.52
C PHE A 192 4.70 -15.63 -10.96
N GLY A 193 4.40 -16.58 -11.83
CA GLY A 193 3.91 -17.92 -11.50
C GLY A 193 4.47 -18.90 -12.52
N GLY A 194 4.98 -20.06 -12.11
CA GLY A 194 5.69 -20.98 -13.00
C GLY A 194 6.80 -20.27 -13.82
N ASP A 195 6.73 -20.42 -15.14
CA ASP A 195 7.56 -19.67 -16.11
C ASP A 195 6.87 -18.39 -16.63
N ALA A 196 5.63 -18.13 -16.21
CA ALA A 196 4.82 -17.00 -16.64
C ALA A 196 5.15 -15.70 -15.87
N ARG A 197 5.04 -14.58 -16.59
CA ARG A 197 5.12 -13.23 -16.06
C ARG A 197 3.88 -12.46 -16.49
N CYS A 198 3.22 -11.82 -15.53
CA CYS A 198 2.16 -10.85 -15.76
C CYS A 198 2.42 -9.59 -14.93
N SER A 199 1.45 -8.68 -14.91
CA SER A 199 1.45 -7.46 -14.09
C SER A 199 0.25 -7.46 -13.14
N ALA A 200 0.44 -6.94 -11.93
CA ALA A 200 -0.68 -6.61 -11.05
C ALA A 200 -1.46 -5.41 -11.63
N GLY A 201 -2.79 -5.46 -11.58
CA GLY A 201 -3.66 -4.40 -12.11
C GLY A 201 -4.00 -3.36 -11.06
N PHE A 202 -4.85 -3.72 -10.09
CA PHE A 202 -5.26 -2.84 -9.00
C PHE A 202 -5.41 -3.62 -7.70
N ASN A 203 -4.90 -3.06 -6.60
CA ASN A 203 -5.19 -3.58 -5.27
C ASN A 203 -6.65 -3.29 -4.89
N VAL A 204 -7.31 -4.33 -4.37
CA VAL A 204 -8.73 -4.33 -4.00
C VAL A 204 -8.91 -5.01 -2.64
N THR A 205 -10.10 -4.86 -2.08
CA THR A 205 -10.60 -5.67 -0.97
C THR A 205 -11.61 -6.64 -1.57
N ALA A 206 -11.37 -7.94 -1.39
CA ALA A 206 -12.30 -8.98 -1.82
C ALA A 206 -13.61 -8.92 -1.03
N GLY A 207 -14.69 -9.56 -1.53
CA GLY A 207 -16.01 -9.53 -0.88
C GLY A 207 -16.05 -10.10 0.55
N ASP A 208 -15.04 -10.87 0.96
CA ASP A 208 -14.86 -11.39 2.33
C ASP A 208 -14.03 -10.46 3.25
N GLY A 209 -13.56 -9.33 2.73
CA GLY A 209 -12.69 -8.37 3.44
C GLY A 209 -11.20 -8.65 3.32
N SER A 210 -10.78 -9.70 2.62
CA SER A 210 -9.35 -10.02 2.44
C SER A 210 -8.66 -9.04 1.50
N PRO A 211 -7.38 -8.68 1.74
CA PRO A 211 -6.60 -7.93 0.77
C PRO A 211 -6.39 -8.79 -0.48
N ALA A 212 -6.56 -8.19 -1.66
CA ALA A 212 -6.42 -8.86 -2.94
C ALA A 212 -5.93 -7.88 -4.02
N PHE A 213 -5.68 -8.38 -5.22
CA PHE A 213 -5.50 -7.58 -6.43
C PHE A 213 -6.25 -8.17 -7.62
N LEU A 214 -6.59 -7.31 -8.57
CA LEU A 214 -7.07 -7.70 -9.89
C LEU A 214 -5.88 -7.84 -10.85
N THR A 215 -5.93 -8.81 -11.75
CA THR A 215 -5.03 -8.99 -12.90
C THR A 215 -5.83 -9.60 -14.07
N ALA A 216 -5.19 -9.96 -15.18
CA ALA A 216 -5.87 -10.59 -16.32
C ALA A 216 -6.30 -12.04 -16.00
N GLY A 217 -7.40 -12.45 -16.62
CA GLY A 217 -7.98 -13.78 -16.45
C GLY A 217 -7.13 -14.87 -17.04
N HIS A 218 -6.52 -14.65 -18.21
CA HIS A 218 -5.58 -15.60 -18.81
C HIS A 218 -4.35 -15.85 -17.94
N CYS A 219 -3.90 -14.85 -17.17
CA CYS A 219 -2.90 -15.05 -16.12
C CYS A 219 -3.45 -15.95 -15.00
N GLY A 220 -4.62 -15.61 -14.43
CA GLY A 220 -5.25 -16.39 -13.36
C GLY A 220 -5.64 -17.83 -13.75
N VAL A 221 -5.85 -18.11 -15.04
CA VAL A 221 -6.08 -19.46 -15.59
C VAL A 221 -4.76 -20.21 -15.83
N ALA A 222 -3.68 -19.51 -16.19
CA ALA A 222 -2.37 -20.12 -16.42
C ALA A 222 -1.73 -20.62 -15.11
N GLU A 223 -1.83 -19.86 -14.02
CA GLU A 223 -1.14 -20.14 -12.76
C GLU A 223 -2.01 -19.85 -11.53
N GLU A 224 -2.12 -20.84 -10.63
CA GLU A 224 -2.89 -20.75 -9.38
C GLU A 224 -2.26 -19.76 -8.37
N LYS A 225 -0.93 -19.58 -8.42
CA LYS A 225 -0.16 -18.92 -7.36
C LYS A 225 0.89 -17.96 -7.89
N TRP A 226 0.95 -16.80 -7.26
CA TRP A 226 1.71 -15.65 -7.76
C TRP A 226 2.68 -15.12 -6.71
N ALA A 227 3.93 -14.93 -7.12
CA ALA A 227 5.01 -14.28 -6.39
C ALA A 227 5.27 -12.88 -6.98
N ASP A 228 5.81 -11.96 -6.18
CA ASP A 228 6.23 -10.62 -6.64
C ASP A 228 7.71 -10.55 -7.06
N ALA A 229 8.34 -11.71 -7.28
CA ALA A 229 9.68 -11.84 -7.82
C ALA A 229 9.80 -13.14 -8.62
N ALA A 230 10.58 -13.12 -9.70
CA ALA A 230 10.72 -14.24 -10.66
C ALA A 230 11.21 -15.57 -10.06
N ASN A 231 11.82 -15.55 -8.88
CA ASN A 231 12.22 -16.74 -8.11
C ASN A 231 11.76 -16.62 -6.64
N GLY A 232 10.67 -15.89 -6.41
CA GLY A 232 10.08 -15.67 -5.09
C GLY A 232 9.30 -16.89 -4.60
N GLN A 233 8.89 -16.85 -3.33
CA GLN A 233 7.80 -17.70 -2.87
C GLN A 233 6.48 -17.01 -3.25
N PRO A 234 5.40 -17.76 -3.55
CA PRO A 234 4.07 -17.19 -3.70
C PRO A 234 3.68 -16.34 -2.49
N ILE A 235 2.97 -15.25 -2.78
CA ILE A 235 2.41 -14.32 -1.80
C ILE A 235 0.89 -14.19 -1.94
N ALA A 236 0.33 -14.76 -3.01
CA ALA A 236 -1.08 -14.64 -3.36
C ALA A 236 -1.54 -15.86 -4.18
N THR A 237 -2.81 -16.22 -4.01
CA THR A 237 -3.48 -17.34 -4.66
C THR A 237 -4.72 -16.86 -5.41
N VAL A 238 -4.97 -17.39 -6.61
CA VAL A 238 -6.15 -17.06 -7.42
C VAL A 238 -7.43 -17.52 -6.72
N ASP A 239 -8.39 -16.62 -6.54
CA ASP A 239 -9.71 -16.90 -5.96
C ASP A 239 -10.74 -17.13 -7.07
N GLN A 240 -10.70 -16.28 -8.11
CA GLN A 240 -11.62 -16.30 -9.24
C GLN A 240 -10.86 -15.87 -10.51
N ALA A 241 -11.13 -16.52 -11.64
CA ALA A 241 -10.61 -16.12 -12.94
C ALA A 241 -11.67 -16.34 -14.03
N THR A 242 -11.72 -15.44 -15.01
CA THR A 242 -12.60 -15.51 -16.18
C THR A 242 -11.76 -15.24 -17.41
N PHE A 243 -11.51 -16.28 -18.20
CA PHE A 243 -10.92 -16.22 -19.54
C PHE A 243 -11.07 -17.60 -20.23
N PRO A 244 -11.40 -17.66 -21.54
CA PRO A 244 -12.00 -16.61 -22.37
C PRO A 244 -13.50 -16.43 -22.04
N GLY A 245 -14.25 -15.70 -22.87
CA GLY A 245 -15.71 -15.56 -22.78
C GLY A 245 -16.15 -14.19 -22.26
N ASP A 246 -16.79 -14.19 -21.09
CA ASP A 246 -17.44 -13.01 -20.48
C ASP A 246 -16.43 -11.98 -19.90
N GLY A 247 -15.13 -12.18 -20.13
CA GLY A 247 -14.09 -11.22 -19.80
C GLY A 247 -12.68 -11.81 -19.83
N ASP A 248 -11.72 -10.98 -19.41
CA ASP A 248 -10.33 -11.35 -19.14
C ASP A 248 -9.85 -10.71 -17.82
N PHE A 249 -10.32 -11.23 -16.69
CA PHE A 249 -9.92 -10.79 -15.35
C PHE A 249 -9.76 -11.95 -14.36
N ALA A 250 -8.92 -11.74 -13.35
CA ALA A 250 -8.80 -12.59 -12.17
C ALA A 250 -8.74 -11.76 -10.90
N LEU A 251 -9.34 -12.28 -9.82
CA LEU A 251 -9.14 -11.84 -8.44
C LEU A 251 -8.12 -12.77 -7.78
N VAL A 252 -7.04 -12.19 -7.27
CA VAL A 252 -5.96 -12.93 -6.60
C VAL A 252 -5.85 -12.41 -5.17
N LYS A 253 -6.08 -13.27 -4.18
CA LYS A 253 -6.05 -12.91 -2.75
C LYS A 253 -4.64 -13.05 -2.22
N TYR A 254 -4.16 -12.10 -1.42
CA TYR A 254 -2.88 -12.26 -0.73
C TYR A 254 -3.00 -13.33 0.36
N ASP A 255 -2.02 -14.23 0.44
CA ASP A 255 -2.03 -15.36 1.38
C ASP A 255 -1.89 -14.89 2.85
N ASP A 256 -1.26 -13.74 3.07
CA ASP A 256 -1.21 -13.04 4.37
C ASP A 256 -2.32 -11.99 4.44
N ALA A 257 -3.36 -12.27 5.24
CA ALA A 257 -4.49 -11.37 5.49
C ALA A 257 -4.11 -10.03 6.16
N THR A 258 -2.86 -9.86 6.62
CA THR A 258 -2.33 -8.59 7.15
C THR A 258 -1.58 -7.75 6.09
N THR A 259 -1.52 -8.22 4.84
CA THR A 259 -0.89 -7.51 3.72
C THR A 259 -1.50 -6.13 3.53
N GLN A 260 -0.65 -5.10 3.54
CA GLN A 260 -1.04 -3.75 3.13
C GLN A 260 -1.02 -3.68 1.60
N ALA A 261 -2.20 -3.54 1.01
CA ALA A 261 -2.44 -3.46 -0.42
C ALA A 261 -2.83 -2.00 -0.79
N PRO A 262 -1.86 -1.08 -0.98
CA PRO A 262 -2.14 0.34 -1.25
C PRO A 262 -2.90 0.51 -2.57
N SER A 263 -3.83 1.46 -2.63
CA SER A 263 -4.60 1.73 -3.85
C SER A 263 -3.84 2.67 -4.78
N ASP A 264 -2.79 2.17 -5.40
CA ASP A 264 -1.94 2.97 -6.28
C ASP A 264 -1.35 2.15 -7.42
N VAL A 265 -0.79 2.87 -8.40
CA VAL A 265 -0.04 2.33 -9.53
C VAL A 265 1.39 2.84 -9.44
N ASN A 266 2.38 1.94 -9.43
CA ASN A 266 3.79 2.28 -9.48
C ASN A 266 4.16 2.68 -10.91
N ILE A 267 4.30 3.98 -11.17
CA ILE A 267 4.61 4.52 -12.50
C ILE A 267 6.12 4.56 -12.81
N GLY A 268 6.93 3.85 -12.01
CA GLY A 268 8.39 3.84 -12.11
C GLY A 268 9.05 5.05 -11.45
N GLY A 269 10.38 5.08 -11.46
CA GLY A 269 11.18 6.18 -10.88
C GLY A 269 11.05 6.38 -9.35
N GLY A 270 10.36 5.47 -8.65
CA GLY A 270 9.96 5.65 -7.25
C GLY A 270 8.77 6.59 -7.07
N GLN A 271 7.90 6.68 -8.08
CA GLN A 271 6.68 7.49 -8.09
C GLN A 271 5.45 6.60 -8.22
N ASN A 272 4.38 6.96 -7.51
CA ASN A 272 3.11 6.25 -7.53
C ASN A 272 1.98 7.23 -7.91
N VAL A 273 0.99 6.74 -8.67
CA VAL A 273 -0.28 7.45 -8.89
C VAL A 273 -1.33 6.83 -7.98
N GLN A 274 -1.91 7.63 -7.10
CA GLN A 274 -3.00 7.20 -6.21
C GLN A 274 -4.24 6.89 -7.06
N ILE A 275 -4.83 5.72 -6.85
CA ILE A 275 -6.14 5.35 -7.39
C ILE A 275 -7.20 5.71 -6.35
N LEU A 276 -8.27 6.35 -6.82
CA LEU A 276 -9.32 6.95 -6.00
C LEU A 276 -10.70 6.32 -6.24
N GLN A 277 -10.96 5.88 -7.48
CA GLN A 277 -12.25 5.36 -7.93
C GLN A 277 -12.08 4.44 -9.14
N ALA A 278 -13.10 3.62 -9.43
CA ALA A 278 -13.27 3.00 -10.74
C ALA A 278 -14.15 3.91 -11.60
N ALA A 279 -13.89 3.95 -12.91
CA ALA A 279 -14.73 4.65 -13.87
C ALA A 279 -14.79 3.85 -15.19
N ASP A 280 -15.92 3.97 -15.89
CA ASP A 280 -16.06 3.41 -17.23
C ASP A 280 -15.26 4.23 -18.25
N ALA A 281 -14.70 3.55 -19.24
CA ALA A 281 -13.98 4.21 -20.33
C ALA A 281 -14.93 5.02 -21.23
N THR A 282 -14.44 6.13 -21.78
CA THR A 282 -15.13 6.91 -22.82
C THR A 282 -14.20 7.09 -24.01
N VAL A 283 -14.70 6.95 -25.24
CA VAL A 283 -13.91 7.15 -26.46
C VAL A 283 -13.35 8.58 -26.51
N GLY A 284 -12.06 8.71 -26.83
CA GLY A 284 -11.30 9.96 -26.79
C GLY A 284 -10.68 10.29 -25.43
N THR A 285 -10.96 9.53 -24.36
CA THR A 285 -10.30 9.72 -23.06
C THR A 285 -8.82 9.37 -23.16
N GLN A 286 -7.96 10.31 -22.74
CA GLN A 286 -6.53 10.07 -22.54
C GLN A 286 -6.33 9.13 -21.35
N VAL A 287 -5.58 8.06 -21.57
CA VAL A 287 -5.32 6.99 -20.60
C VAL A 287 -3.83 6.67 -20.55
N PHE A 288 -3.42 6.11 -19.42
CA PHE A 288 -2.07 5.64 -19.15
C PHE A 288 -2.16 4.15 -18.83
N ARG A 289 -1.32 3.34 -19.47
CA ARG A 289 -1.10 1.93 -19.09
C ARG A 289 0.22 1.84 -18.35
N MET A 290 0.22 1.16 -17.21
CA MET A 290 1.43 0.66 -16.57
C MET A 290 1.46 -0.86 -16.68
N GLY A 291 2.57 -1.41 -17.16
CA GLY A 291 2.82 -2.84 -17.23
C GLY A 291 4.29 -3.14 -16.98
N SER A 292 4.57 -4.36 -16.54
CA SER A 292 5.88 -4.68 -16.00
C SER A 292 6.97 -4.88 -17.07
N THR A 293 6.60 -5.15 -18.33
CA THR A 293 7.55 -5.36 -19.44
C THR A 293 7.97 -4.03 -20.05
N THR A 294 7.00 -3.20 -20.47
CA THR A 294 7.26 -1.95 -21.22
C THR A 294 7.13 -0.68 -20.38
N GLY A 295 6.73 -0.80 -19.12
CA GLY A 295 6.57 0.33 -18.21
C GLY A 295 5.34 1.18 -18.51
N LEU A 296 5.44 2.47 -18.18
CA LEU A 296 4.40 3.46 -18.37
C LEU A 296 4.33 3.92 -19.83
N ASN A 297 3.19 3.73 -20.47
CA ASN A 297 2.89 4.24 -21.81
C ASN A 297 1.51 4.91 -21.80
N ASP A 298 1.25 5.81 -22.73
CA ASP A 298 0.01 6.58 -22.80
C ASP A 298 -0.62 6.57 -24.20
N GLY A 299 -1.87 7.02 -24.29
CA GLY A 299 -2.67 7.04 -25.50
C GLY A 299 -4.13 7.30 -25.20
N GLN A 300 -5.02 6.89 -26.09
CA GLN A 300 -6.45 7.18 -26.03
C GLN A 300 -7.30 5.93 -26.21
N VAL A 301 -8.46 5.93 -25.55
CA VAL A 301 -9.55 5.00 -25.86
C VAL A 301 -10.09 5.33 -27.26
N VAL A 302 -10.02 4.35 -28.17
CA VAL A 302 -10.49 4.50 -29.56
C VAL A 302 -11.79 3.72 -29.83
N GLY A 303 -12.12 2.76 -28.97
CA GLY A 303 -13.34 1.96 -29.06
C GLY A 303 -13.77 1.37 -27.71
N LEU A 304 -15.04 1.00 -27.63
CA LEU A 304 -15.68 0.31 -26.50
C LEU A 304 -16.42 -0.92 -27.04
N ASP A 305 -16.81 -1.83 -26.16
CA ASP A 305 -17.52 -3.08 -26.50
C ASP A 305 -16.80 -3.95 -27.56
N ALA A 306 -15.47 -3.84 -27.61
CA ALA A 306 -14.65 -4.58 -28.55
C ALA A 306 -14.74 -6.09 -28.28
N THR A 307 -14.77 -6.85 -29.37
CA THR A 307 -14.73 -8.31 -29.36
C THR A 307 -13.43 -8.78 -29.98
N VAL A 308 -12.63 -9.53 -29.23
CA VAL A 308 -11.34 -10.05 -29.65
C VAL A 308 -11.40 -11.57 -29.70
N ASN A 309 -10.86 -12.15 -30.77
CA ASN A 309 -10.82 -13.60 -30.98
C ASN A 309 -9.38 -14.09 -30.79
N TYR A 310 -9.03 -14.47 -29.56
CA TYR A 310 -7.74 -15.07 -29.25
C TYR A 310 -7.70 -16.54 -29.67
N PRO A 311 -6.50 -17.16 -29.83
CA PRO A 311 -6.37 -18.60 -30.08
C PRO A 311 -7.10 -19.49 -29.05
N GLU A 312 -7.18 -19.02 -27.80
CA GLU A 312 -7.83 -19.68 -26.68
C GLU A 312 -9.37 -19.52 -26.71
N GLY A 313 -9.87 -18.44 -27.31
CA GLY A 313 -11.29 -18.17 -27.49
C GLY A 313 -11.65 -16.69 -27.65
N THR A 314 -12.94 -16.42 -27.83
CA THR A 314 -13.49 -15.06 -27.96
C THR A 314 -13.65 -14.41 -26.58
N VAL A 315 -13.27 -13.14 -26.46
CA VAL A 315 -13.57 -12.25 -25.32
C VAL A 315 -14.34 -11.03 -25.83
N THR A 316 -15.35 -10.59 -25.09
CA THR A 316 -16.26 -9.48 -25.47
C THR A 316 -16.25 -8.36 -24.43
N GLY A 317 -16.81 -7.19 -24.77
CA GLY A 317 -16.95 -6.07 -23.82
C GLY A 317 -15.64 -5.34 -23.50
N LEU A 318 -14.61 -5.47 -24.35
CA LEU A 318 -13.29 -4.89 -24.10
C LEU A 318 -13.21 -3.41 -24.53
N ILE A 319 -12.34 -2.66 -23.86
CA ILE A 319 -11.95 -1.29 -24.23
C ILE A 319 -10.82 -1.40 -25.25
N GLN A 320 -10.94 -0.75 -26.40
CA GLN A 320 -9.85 -0.67 -27.39
C GLN A 320 -9.11 0.66 -27.24
N THR A 321 -7.77 0.62 -27.24
CA THR A 321 -6.92 1.81 -27.20
C THR A 321 -5.79 1.71 -28.24
N ASN A 322 -5.14 2.84 -28.52
CA ASN A 322 -3.88 2.89 -29.27
C ASN A 322 -2.62 2.90 -28.37
N VAL A 323 -2.75 2.58 -27.08
CA VAL A 323 -1.61 2.41 -26.18
C VAL A 323 -0.90 1.11 -26.54
N CYS A 324 0.43 1.11 -26.68
CA CYS A 324 1.19 -0.12 -26.92
C CYS A 324 1.26 -1.01 -25.67
N ALA A 325 1.42 -2.32 -25.85
CA ALA A 325 1.69 -3.30 -24.79
C ALA A 325 2.43 -4.51 -25.38
N GLU A 326 3.22 -5.21 -24.57
CA GLU A 326 3.98 -6.40 -24.97
C GLU A 326 3.78 -7.56 -23.97
N PRO A 327 4.17 -8.81 -24.30
CA PRO A 327 4.03 -9.94 -23.39
C PRO A 327 4.60 -9.66 -21.98
N GLY A 328 3.77 -9.91 -20.95
CA GLY A 328 4.06 -9.60 -19.56
C GLY A 328 3.52 -8.26 -19.04
N ASP A 329 3.02 -7.38 -19.91
CA ASP A 329 2.18 -6.25 -19.51
C ASP A 329 0.73 -6.67 -19.17
N SER A 330 0.32 -7.89 -19.56
CA SER A 330 -0.95 -8.53 -19.22
C SER A 330 -1.33 -8.34 -17.75
N GLY A 331 -2.58 -7.97 -17.50
CA GLY A 331 -3.12 -7.64 -16.19
C GLY A 331 -2.78 -6.23 -15.69
N GLY A 332 -1.83 -5.54 -16.32
CA GLY A 332 -1.36 -4.21 -15.91
C GLY A 332 -2.43 -3.13 -16.00
N SER A 333 -2.32 -2.13 -15.13
CA SER A 333 -3.29 -1.06 -14.90
C SER A 333 -3.48 -0.17 -16.12
N LEU A 334 -4.72 0.06 -16.56
CA LEU A 334 -5.12 1.20 -17.41
C LEU A 334 -5.87 2.22 -16.54
N PHE A 335 -5.38 3.44 -16.48
CA PHE A 335 -5.85 4.48 -15.55
C PHE A 335 -5.74 5.88 -16.14
N THR A 336 -6.37 6.87 -15.50
CA THR A 336 -6.28 8.29 -15.84
C THR A 336 -5.35 9.05 -14.89
N GLN A 337 -4.81 10.19 -15.32
CA GLN A 337 -3.88 11.00 -14.51
C GLN A 337 -4.48 11.49 -13.18
N ASP A 338 -5.80 11.63 -13.09
CA ASP A 338 -6.53 12.03 -11.88
C ASP A 338 -6.85 10.86 -10.93
N GLY A 339 -6.40 9.64 -11.23
CA GLY A 339 -6.50 8.49 -10.34
C GLY A 339 -7.77 7.64 -10.52
N SER A 340 -8.42 7.69 -11.68
CA SER A 340 -9.51 6.76 -11.99
C SER A 340 -8.95 5.48 -12.62
N ALA A 341 -9.29 4.33 -12.05
CA ALA A 341 -9.01 3.02 -12.64
C ALA A 341 -10.02 2.76 -13.76
N ILE A 342 -9.53 2.35 -14.94
CA ILE A 342 -10.33 2.18 -16.16
C ILE A 342 -10.37 0.71 -16.60
N GLY A 343 -9.23 0.02 -16.62
CA GLY A 343 -9.19 -1.38 -17.08
C GLY A 343 -7.91 -2.14 -16.79
N LEU A 344 -7.90 -3.42 -17.15
CA LEU A 344 -6.81 -4.37 -16.99
C LEU A 344 -6.32 -4.78 -18.39
N THR A 345 -5.00 -4.78 -18.62
CA THR A 345 -4.43 -5.13 -19.94
C THR A 345 -4.76 -6.58 -20.29
N SER A 346 -5.51 -6.82 -21.37
CA SER A 346 -5.86 -8.17 -21.82
C SER A 346 -4.84 -8.67 -22.85
N GLY A 347 -4.74 -7.98 -23.98
CA GLY A 347 -3.79 -8.30 -25.04
C GLY A 347 -3.96 -7.37 -26.23
N GLY A 348 -3.16 -7.55 -27.28
CA GLY A 348 -3.16 -6.63 -28.41
C GLY A 348 -2.40 -7.14 -29.63
N SER A 349 -2.19 -6.25 -30.58
CA SER A 349 -1.36 -6.47 -31.76
C SER A 349 -0.44 -5.28 -32.00
N GLY A 350 0.75 -5.54 -32.57
CA GLY A 350 1.83 -4.55 -32.68
C GLY A 350 2.84 -4.67 -31.53
N ASP A 351 3.69 -3.66 -31.36
CA ASP A 351 4.69 -3.55 -30.29
C ASP A 351 4.94 -2.08 -29.92
N CYS A 352 5.74 -1.80 -28.89
CA CYS A 352 6.04 -0.42 -28.47
C CYS A 352 7.06 0.30 -29.36
N THR A 353 7.47 -0.27 -30.50
CA THR A 353 8.38 0.35 -31.49
C THR A 353 7.67 0.83 -32.75
N VAL A 354 6.64 0.10 -33.23
CA VAL A 354 5.83 0.47 -34.40
C VAL A 354 4.42 0.96 -34.03
N GLY A 355 4.04 0.84 -32.76
CA GLY A 355 2.68 1.08 -32.28
C GLY A 355 1.79 -0.15 -32.39
N GLY A 356 0.59 -0.07 -31.84
CA GLY A 356 -0.31 -1.21 -31.79
C GLY A 356 -1.73 -0.87 -31.33
N GLU A 357 -2.60 -1.87 -31.40
CA GLU A 357 -3.93 -1.85 -30.82
C GLU A 357 -3.94 -2.76 -29.59
N THR A 358 -4.26 -2.21 -28.42
CA THR A 358 -4.33 -2.97 -27.17
C THR A 358 -5.74 -2.91 -26.59
N PHE A 359 -6.22 -4.06 -26.15
CA PHE A 359 -7.53 -4.28 -25.57
C PHE A 359 -7.44 -4.49 -24.06
N PHE A 360 -8.43 -3.95 -23.34
CA PHE A 360 -8.45 -3.94 -21.88
C PHE A 360 -9.81 -4.38 -21.35
N GLN A 361 -9.79 -5.22 -20.33
CA GLN A 361 -10.98 -5.58 -19.58
C GLN A 361 -11.41 -4.39 -18.71
N PRO A 362 -12.66 -3.87 -18.82
CA PRO A 362 -13.17 -2.85 -17.91
C PRO A 362 -13.04 -3.26 -16.43
N VAL A 363 -12.49 -2.38 -15.60
CA VAL A 363 -12.28 -2.67 -14.18
C VAL A 363 -13.61 -2.66 -13.41
N THR A 364 -14.58 -1.87 -13.84
CA THR A 364 -15.95 -1.82 -13.29
C THR A 364 -16.64 -3.17 -13.41
N THR A 365 -16.58 -3.81 -14.58
CA THR A 365 -17.05 -5.18 -14.82
C THR A 365 -16.33 -6.21 -13.94
N ALA A 366 -14.99 -6.13 -13.84
CA ALA A 366 -14.22 -7.07 -13.01
C ALA A 366 -14.54 -6.95 -11.51
N LEU A 367 -14.71 -5.73 -10.99
CA LEU A 367 -15.14 -5.47 -9.61
C LEU A 367 -16.56 -6.00 -9.37
N GLN A 368 -17.49 -5.76 -10.30
CA GLN A 368 -18.87 -6.23 -10.20
C GLN A 368 -18.95 -7.77 -10.19
N ALA A 369 -18.23 -8.44 -11.10
CA ALA A 369 -18.25 -9.90 -11.22
C ALA A 369 -17.63 -10.59 -9.99
N THR A 370 -16.54 -10.04 -9.45
CA THR A 370 -15.79 -10.63 -8.33
C THR A 370 -16.34 -10.25 -6.95
N GLY A 371 -17.21 -9.24 -6.87
CA GLY A 371 -17.68 -8.63 -5.62
C GLY A 371 -16.61 -7.85 -4.87
N ALA A 372 -15.46 -7.57 -5.51
CA ALA A 372 -14.37 -6.82 -4.90
C ALA A 372 -14.61 -5.30 -4.97
N THR A 373 -13.94 -4.55 -4.08
CA THR A 373 -14.01 -3.08 -4.03
C THR A 373 -12.61 -2.48 -4.10
N LEU A 374 -12.45 -1.36 -4.82
CA LEU A 374 -11.18 -0.64 -4.84
C LEU A 374 -10.82 -0.13 -3.45
N ASN A 375 -9.56 -0.33 -3.06
CA ASN A 375 -9.04 0.17 -1.81
C ASN A 375 -9.09 1.71 -1.82
N GLY A 376 -9.41 2.34 -0.69
CA GLY A 376 -9.47 3.80 -0.59
C GLY A 376 -10.74 4.48 -1.12
N ALA A 377 -11.73 3.74 -1.64
CA ALA A 377 -13.06 4.26 -2.00
C ALA A 377 -13.88 4.66 -0.76
N GLY A 378 -13.49 5.77 -0.11
CA GLY A 378 -14.14 6.29 1.08
C GLY A 378 -15.50 6.94 0.82
N ALA A 379 -16.58 6.21 1.13
CA ALA A 379 -17.91 6.75 1.44
C ALA A 379 -18.42 7.91 0.56
N GLY A 380 -18.66 7.67 -0.73
CA GLY A 380 -19.02 8.73 -1.69
C GLY A 380 -19.94 8.38 -2.86
N ALA A 381 -20.49 7.16 -2.96
CA ALA A 381 -21.37 6.75 -4.06
C ALA A 381 -22.73 6.24 -3.56
N GLY A 382 -23.46 7.11 -2.87
CA GLY A 382 -24.87 6.89 -2.53
C GLY A 382 -25.78 7.17 -3.72
N ALA A 383 -26.70 6.25 -4.00
CA ALA A 383 -27.69 6.28 -5.08
C ALA A 383 -28.26 7.68 -5.46
N GLY A 384 -28.35 7.96 -6.77
CA GLY A 384 -29.17 9.07 -7.26
C GLY A 384 -28.86 9.60 -8.66
N ALA A 385 -29.31 8.91 -9.71
CA ALA A 385 -29.52 9.51 -11.04
C ALA A 385 -30.72 8.84 -11.72
N GLY A 386 -31.91 9.12 -11.21
CA GLY A 386 -33.16 8.86 -11.95
C GLY A 386 -33.40 9.94 -13.02
N ASP A 387 -34.36 9.66 -13.90
CA ASP A 387 -34.71 10.48 -15.07
C ASP A 387 -34.75 12.00 -14.82
N GLN A 388 -34.11 12.76 -15.73
CA GLN A 388 -34.59 14.08 -16.11
C GLN A 388 -34.58 14.25 -17.63
N ALA A 389 -35.77 14.13 -18.23
CA ALA A 389 -36.02 14.57 -19.58
C ALA A 389 -35.91 16.10 -19.68
N GLY A 390 -35.16 16.60 -20.67
CA GLY A 390 -35.17 18.01 -21.04
C GLY A 390 -36.45 18.35 -21.82
N GLY A 391 -37.22 19.32 -21.35
CA GLY A 391 -38.52 19.66 -21.92
C GLY A 391 -38.44 20.42 -23.26
N GLY A 392 -39.28 20.01 -24.21
CA GLY A 392 -39.79 20.85 -25.29
C GLY A 392 -41.22 21.29 -24.95
N ALA A 393 -41.54 22.56 -25.18
CA ALA A 393 -42.89 23.09 -24.96
C ALA A 393 -43.83 22.70 -26.10
N ASP A 394 -45.12 22.54 -25.80
CA ASP A 394 -46.21 23.09 -26.62
C ASP A 394 -47.53 23.09 -25.82
N ASP A 395 -48.41 24.04 -26.15
CA ASP A 395 -49.70 24.27 -25.47
C ASP A 395 -50.78 23.23 -25.86
N GLN A 396 -51.59 22.76 -24.89
CA GLN A 396 -53.02 23.09 -24.81
C GLN A 396 -53.83 22.20 -23.83
N ALA A 397 -54.66 22.88 -23.02
CA ALA A 397 -56.00 22.52 -22.53
C ALA A 397 -56.41 21.05 -22.27
N GLY A 398 -56.86 20.77 -21.04
CA GLY A 398 -57.73 19.61 -20.77
C GLY A 398 -58.00 19.33 -19.29
N ASN A 399 -59.22 19.62 -18.83
CA ASN A 399 -59.73 19.18 -17.51
C ASN A 399 -59.76 17.65 -17.40
N GLY A 400 -59.64 17.11 -16.18
CA GLY A 400 -60.18 15.77 -15.89
C GLY A 400 -59.62 15.10 -14.64
N ALA A 401 -60.41 15.08 -13.55
CA ALA A 401 -60.18 14.15 -12.44
C ALA A 401 -60.77 12.77 -12.78
N GLY A 402 -60.23 11.70 -12.20
CA GLY A 402 -60.83 10.37 -12.30
C GLY A 402 -59.92 9.24 -11.83
N GLN A 403 -60.12 8.79 -10.61
CA GLN A 403 -59.69 7.45 -10.20
C GLN A 403 -60.66 6.43 -10.80
N GLU A 404 -60.19 5.27 -11.25
CA GLU A 404 -60.83 4.00 -10.90
C GLU A 404 -59.92 2.80 -11.17
N ALA A 405 -60.04 1.78 -10.32
CA ALA A 405 -59.34 0.50 -10.47
C ALA A 405 -60.28 -0.54 -11.08
N GLY A 406 -59.74 -1.44 -11.91
CA GLY A 406 -60.49 -2.52 -12.53
C GLY A 406 -59.64 -3.77 -12.71
N ASN A 407 -59.76 -4.72 -11.78
CA ASN A 407 -59.20 -6.07 -11.98
C ASN A 407 -60.02 -6.84 -13.00
N GLY A 408 -59.36 -7.65 -13.83
CA GLY A 408 -60.00 -8.61 -14.73
C GLY A 408 -59.03 -9.72 -15.12
N GLN A 409 -59.21 -10.92 -14.56
CA GLN A 409 -58.50 -12.14 -14.95
C GLN A 409 -59.42 -12.97 -15.86
N GLU A 410 -58.89 -13.53 -16.95
CA GLU A 410 -59.17 -14.85 -17.56
C GLU A 410 -58.33 -14.94 -18.85
N ALA A 411 -57.38 -15.88 -18.99
CA ALA A 411 -57.51 -17.32 -19.25
C ALA A 411 -57.79 -17.66 -20.74
N GLY A 412 -56.90 -18.41 -21.39
CA GLY A 412 -57.05 -18.89 -22.77
C GLY A 412 -55.83 -19.69 -23.29
N ASN A 413 -56.04 -20.97 -23.62
CA ASN A 413 -54.99 -21.95 -23.98
C ASN A 413 -54.71 -22.08 -25.49
N GLY A 414 -53.57 -22.69 -25.84
CA GLY A 414 -53.27 -23.33 -27.14
C GLY A 414 -51.76 -23.25 -27.48
N VAL A 415 -50.88 -24.23 -27.27
CA VAL A 415 -50.80 -25.69 -27.63
C VAL A 415 -50.41 -25.96 -29.09
N GLY A 416 -49.27 -26.65 -29.27
CA GLY A 416 -48.82 -27.33 -30.50
C GLY A 416 -47.60 -26.67 -31.19
N ASP A 417 -46.63 -27.41 -31.76
CA ASP A 417 -46.31 -28.85 -31.68
C ASP A 417 -44.82 -29.08 -32.09
N ASN A 418 -44.35 -30.33 -31.94
CA ASN A 418 -43.02 -30.90 -32.18
C ASN A 418 -42.25 -30.49 -33.46
N GLY A 419 -40.92 -30.64 -33.39
CA GLY A 419 -40.01 -30.57 -34.54
C GLY A 419 -38.63 -31.19 -34.26
N ALA A 420 -38.56 -32.52 -34.07
CA ALA A 420 -37.29 -33.23 -33.98
C ALA A 420 -36.77 -33.60 -35.38
N GLY A 421 -35.46 -33.39 -35.62
CA GLY A 421 -34.79 -33.77 -36.86
C GLY A 421 -33.39 -34.32 -36.59
N GLN A 422 -33.25 -35.64 -36.64
CA GLN A 422 -31.95 -36.30 -36.80
C GLN A 422 -31.68 -36.47 -38.30
N GLU A 423 -30.46 -36.23 -38.75
CA GLU A 423 -29.95 -36.91 -39.94
C GLU A 423 -28.44 -37.16 -39.81
N ALA A 424 -28.02 -38.35 -40.21
CA ALA A 424 -26.63 -38.79 -40.16
C ALA A 424 -26.11 -39.00 -41.59
N GLY A 425 -24.86 -38.60 -41.85
CA GLY A 425 -24.21 -38.75 -43.15
C GLY A 425 -22.78 -39.28 -43.01
N ASN A 426 -22.59 -40.58 -43.26
CA ASN A 426 -21.26 -41.18 -43.38
C ASN A 426 -20.56 -40.76 -44.67
N GLY A 427 -19.24 -40.59 -44.62
CA GLY A 427 -18.40 -40.42 -45.81
C GLY A 427 -16.92 -40.67 -45.49
N ALA A 428 -16.46 -41.91 -45.68
CA ALA A 428 -15.04 -42.28 -45.56
C ALA A 428 -14.41 -42.43 -46.97
N GLY A 429 -13.11 -42.11 -47.11
CA GLY A 429 -12.39 -42.40 -48.35
C GLY A 429 -10.98 -41.82 -48.49
N GLN A 430 -9.97 -42.65 -48.20
CA GLN A 430 -8.62 -42.71 -48.81
C GLN A 430 -7.67 -41.50 -48.61
N GLU A 431 -6.51 -41.67 -47.96
CA GLU A 431 -5.31 -42.44 -48.32
C GLU A 431 -4.49 -41.85 -49.49
N ALA A 432 -3.29 -41.38 -49.16
CA ALA A 432 -2.15 -41.27 -50.06
C ALA A 432 -0.84 -41.34 -49.25
N ASP A 433 -0.21 -42.52 -49.22
CA ASP A 433 1.18 -42.69 -48.78
C ASP A 433 2.16 -41.95 -49.70
N ASN A 434 3.27 -41.47 -49.15
CA ASN A 434 4.56 -41.84 -49.71
C ASN A 434 5.73 -41.77 -48.69
N SER A 435 6.42 -42.90 -48.57
CA SER A 435 7.82 -43.08 -48.18
C SER A 435 8.81 -42.14 -48.92
N GLY A 436 10.08 -41.95 -48.53
CA GLY A 436 10.93 -42.61 -47.50
C GLY A 436 12.42 -42.24 -47.75
N LEU A 437 13.36 -43.09 -47.28
CA LEU A 437 14.85 -42.96 -47.19
C LEU A 437 15.31 -42.40 -45.82
N GLU A 438 15.84 -43.17 -44.85
CA GLU A 438 17.05 -44.05 -44.83
C GLU A 438 18.35 -43.31 -45.21
N GLY A 439 19.48 -43.38 -44.48
CA GLY A 439 19.92 -43.97 -43.20
C GLY A 439 21.25 -43.27 -42.80
N GLY A 440 22.07 -43.65 -41.80
CA GLY A 440 22.15 -44.76 -40.85
C GLY A 440 23.38 -44.56 -39.91
N ASP A 441 23.72 -45.54 -39.07
CA ASP A 441 24.68 -45.45 -37.95
C ASP A 441 26.19 -45.23 -38.31
N GLY A 442 27.03 -44.85 -37.34
CA GLY A 442 28.50 -44.95 -37.55
C GLY A 442 29.51 -44.35 -36.55
N LEU A 443 29.56 -44.84 -35.30
CA LEU A 443 30.76 -45.08 -34.46
C LEU A 443 32.11 -44.31 -34.66
N ASN A 444 32.48 -43.53 -33.64
CA ASN A 444 33.68 -43.71 -32.76
C ASN A 444 35.14 -43.35 -33.19
N ASN A 445 35.94 -42.95 -32.17
CA ASN A 445 37.41 -42.80 -32.05
C ASN A 445 38.13 -41.66 -32.84
N ASN A 446 39.22 -41.03 -32.39
CA ASN A 446 40.00 -40.85 -31.15
C ASN A 446 41.30 -40.10 -31.58
N GLN A 447 41.98 -39.41 -30.65
CA GLN A 447 43.33 -38.80 -30.77
C GLN A 447 43.47 -37.55 -31.67
N GLY A 448 44.20 -36.50 -31.27
CA GLY A 448 44.89 -36.24 -29.99
C GLY A 448 45.89 -35.08 -30.12
N VAL A 449 46.52 -34.70 -28.99
CA VAL A 449 47.91 -34.16 -28.81
C VAL A 449 47.96 -33.24 -27.57
N ASP A 450 48.93 -33.53 -26.69
CA ASP A 450 49.11 -32.93 -25.37
C ASP A 450 50.02 -31.67 -25.33
N ASN A 451 50.07 -31.08 -24.12
CA ASN A 451 51.19 -30.32 -23.53
C ASN A 451 51.42 -28.86 -24.00
N ASN A 452 51.95 -27.95 -23.17
CA ASN A 452 52.68 -28.16 -21.90
C ASN A 452 52.49 -27.03 -20.85
N GLN A 453 52.81 -27.31 -19.59
CA GLN A 453 52.83 -26.35 -18.47
C GLN A 453 54.23 -25.73 -18.23
N LYS A 454 54.21 -24.50 -17.69
CA LYS A 454 55.16 -23.89 -16.72
C LYS A 454 56.68 -23.84 -17.02
N GLN A 455 57.20 -22.61 -17.09
CA GLN A 455 58.35 -22.02 -16.36
C GLN A 455 58.52 -20.56 -16.87
N ASN A 456 59.17 -19.59 -16.22
CA ASN A 456 60.10 -19.61 -15.08
C ASN A 456 60.01 -18.31 -14.22
N GLN A 457 60.78 -18.23 -13.13
CA GLN A 457 60.85 -17.08 -12.21
C GLN A 457 61.98 -16.06 -12.54
N GLN A 458 61.96 -14.94 -11.79
CA GLN A 458 63.09 -14.06 -11.39
C GLN A 458 63.80 -13.11 -12.39
N SER A 459 63.61 -11.80 -12.15
CA SER A 459 64.62 -10.72 -11.96
C SER A 459 63.96 -9.35 -12.23
N GLY A 460 64.33 -8.21 -11.63
CA GLY A 460 65.36 -7.92 -10.62
C GLY A 460 65.05 -6.61 -9.85
N GLN A 461 66.00 -6.14 -9.02
CA GLN A 461 65.85 -5.02 -8.07
C GLN A 461 66.20 -3.64 -8.66
N SER A 462 65.84 -2.57 -7.94
CA SER A 462 66.44 -1.21 -7.92
C SER A 462 66.42 -0.40 -9.23
N ASN A 463 65.84 0.80 -9.30
CA ASN A 463 65.94 1.96 -8.39
C ASN A 463 64.66 2.81 -8.42
#